data_AF-A0A1H8KI92-F1
#
_entry.id   AF-A0A1H8KI92-F1
#
_cell.length_a   1.000
_cell.length_b   1.000
_cell.length_c   1.000
_cell.angle_alpha   90.00
_cell.angle_beta   90.00
_cell.angle_gamma   90.00
#
_symmetry.space_group_name_H-M   'P 1'
#
loop_
_entity.id
_entity.type
_entity.pdbx_description
1 polymer ?
#
loop_
_entity_poly.entity_id
_entity_poly.type
_entity_poly.pdbx_seq_one_letter_code
_entity_poly.pdbx_strand_id
1 'polypeptide(L)'
;MHPLVPIIMALGAILFLIGIIVQAWFGVKRTSVIKLRGKEYKIWQFVAITVGSGVALFMLSVLLPKYMPYEPEKGPQLAQPALSGNLKYELDSILASLNIKNDILLNAIDRFQVEYQAASQKGDKNTMDLLALEIAYRIRTELQNLGHAESRIERDVEGILGILKQPAKPGDGK
;
A
#
# COMPACT_ATOMS: atom_id res chain seq x y z
N MET A 1 4.78 4.35 2.13
CA MET A 1 4.36 3.62 3.35
C MET A 1 3.59 4.60 4.22
N HIS A 2 2.34 4.30 4.60
CA HIS A 2 1.57 5.20 5.46
C HIS A 2 2.37 5.40 6.76
N PRO A 3 2.70 6.64 7.15
CA PRO A 3 3.57 6.91 8.31
C PRO A 3 2.99 6.38 9.64
N LEU A 4 1.71 5.98 9.66
CA LEU A 4 1.06 5.32 10.78
C LEU A 4 1.50 3.86 10.99
N VAL A 5 1.90 3.15 9.94
CA VAL A 5 2.25 1.71 10.05
C VAL A 5 3.50 1.49 10.93
N PRO A 6 4.61 2.23 10.75
CA PRO A 6 5.76 2.14 11.65
C PRO A 6 5.42 2.54 13.09
N ILE A 7 4.52 3.52 13.27
CA ILE A 7 4.13 4.02 14.60
C ILE A 7 3.34 2.95 15.36
N ILE A 8 2.37 2.31 14.71
CA ILE A 8 1.56 1.23 15.32
C ILE A 8 2.44 0.02 15.62
N MET A 9 3.35 -0.35 14.72
CA MET A 9 4.29 -1.44 14.92
C MET A 9 5.25 -1.17 16.10
N ALA A 10 5.79 0.05 16.18
CA ALA A 10 6.64 0.47 17.28
C ALA A 10 5.88 0.48 18.61
N LEU A 11 4.64 0.97 18.64
CA LEU A 11 3.80 0.94 19.84
C LEU A 11 3.53 -0.50 20.31
N GLY A 12 3.23 -1.40 19.38
CA GLY A 12 3.02 -2.82 19.66
C GLY A 12 4.28 -3.49 20.23
N ALA A 13 5.45 -3.21 19.66
CA ALA A 13 6.72 -3.72 20.15
C ALA A 13 7.06 -3.20 21.55
N ILE A 14 6.80 -1.92 21.83
CA ILE A 14 7.01 -1.31 23.15
C ILE A 14 6.08 -1.98 24.20
N LEU A 15 4.80 -2.15 23.89
CA LEU A 15 3.85 -2.83 24.79
C LEU A 15 4.24 -4.29 25.05
N PHE A 16 4.70 -5.00 24.02
CA PHE A 16 5.16 -6.38 24.13
C PHE A 16 6.40 -6.50 25.02
N LEU A 17 7.40 -5.62 24.83
CA LEU A 17 8.61 -5.58 25.66
C LEU A 17 8.30 -5.21 27.11
N ILE A 18 7.39 -4.24 27.36
CA ILE A 18 6.94 -3.92 28.72
C ILE A 18 6.25 -5.13 29.35
N GLY A 19 5.42 -5.87 28.61
CA GLY A 19 4.78 -7.10 29.08
C GLY A 19 5.81 -8.17 29.50
N ILE A 20 6.82 -8.41 28.66
CA ILE A 20 7.91 -9.37 28.96
C ILE A 20 8.74 -8.91 30.16
N ILE A 21 9.11 -7.63 30.24
CA ILE A 21 9.91 -7.09 31.34
C ILE A 21 9.13 -7.21 32.65
N VAL A 22 7.85 -6.83 32.68
CA VAL A 22 6.99 -6.98 33.88
C VAL A 22 6.86 -8.45 34.27
N GLN A 23 6.66 -9.34 33.30
CA GLN A 23 6.54 -10.78 33.58
C GLN A 23 7.84 -11.38 34.11
N ALA A 24 9.00 -10.99 33.57
CA ALA A 24 10.31 -11.43 34.03
C ALA A 24 10.66 -10.86 35.43
N TRP A 25 10.38 -9.58 35.68
CA TRP A 25 10.68 -8.93 36.96
C TRP A 25 9.83 -9.45 38.12
N PHE A 26 8.56 -9.79 37.84
CA PHE A 26 7.65 -10.35 38.86
C PHE A 26 7.71 -11.88 38.98
N GLY A 27 8.13 -12.59 37.93
CA GLY A 27 8.48 -14.02 38.01
C GLY A 27 9.62 -14.28 39.01
N VAL A 28 10.57 -13.36 39.12
CA VAL A 28 11.68 -13.42 40.11
C VAL A 28 11.21 -12.99 41.52
N LYS A 29 10.25 -12.06 41.65
CA LYS A 29 9.77 -11.55 42.94
C LYS A 29 8.63 -12.35 43.60
N ARG A 30 8.04 -13.34 42.91
CA ARG A 30 6.96 -14.24 43.42
C ARG A 30 5.75 -13.50 44.04
N THR A 31 5.55 -12.23 43.69
CA THR A 31 4.44 -11.40 44.16
C THR A 31 3.36 -11.41 43.08
N SER A 32 2.09 -11.61 43.47
CA SER A 32 0.95 -11.86 42.56
C SER A 32 0.07 -10.63 42.27
N VAL A 33 0.46 -9.44 42.76
CA VAL A 33 -0.36 -8.22 42.76
C VAL A 33 0.46 -7.02 42.31
N ILE A 34 -0.08 -6.23 41.38
CA ILE A 34 0.47 -4.94 40.93
C ILE A 34 -0.46 -3.82 41.43
N LYS A 35 0.10 -2.81 42.11
CA LYS A 35 -0.61 -1.57 42.45
C LYS A 35 -0.42 -0.55 41.34
N LEU A 36 -1.51 -0.19 40.68
CA LEU A 36 -1.52 0.89 39.68
C LEU A 36 -2.65 1.88 40.06
N ARG A 37 -2.33 3.18 40.17
CA ARG A 37 -3.31 4.23 40.50
C ARG A 37 -4.14 3.96 41.77
N GLY A 38 -3.52 3.37 42.79
CA GLY A 38 -4.19 3.06 44.07
C GLY A 38 -5.13 1.85 44.06
N LYS A 39 -5.31 1.18 42.91
CA LYS A 39 -6.05 -0.10 42.81
C LYS A 39 -5.08 -1.28 42.68
N GLU A 40 -5.43 -2.37 43.35
CA GLU A 40 -4.70 -3.64 43.29
C GLU A 40 -5.24 -4.48 42.14
N TYR A 41 -4.38 -4.82 41.18
CA TYR A 41 -4.71 -5.68 40.05
C TYR A 41 -3.93 -6.99 40.15
N LYS A 42 -4.63 -8.12 39.93
CA LYS A 42 -3.99 -9.43 39.84
C LYS A 42 -3.15 -9.50 38.58
N ILE A 43 -1.91 -9.97 38.71
CA ILE A 43 -0.91 -9.96 37.62
C ILE A 43 -1.41 -10.73 36.39
N TRP A 44 -2.10 -11.85 36.59
CA TRP A 44 -2.61 -12.64 35.48
C TRP A 44 -3.66 -11.88 34.64
N GLN A 45 -4.49 -11.04 35.28
CA GLN A 45 -5.40 -10.15 34.56
C GLN A 45 -4.64 -9.05 33.82
N PHE A 46 -3.60 -8.46 34.44
CA PHE A 46 -2.79 -7.44 33.78
C PHE A 46 -2.09 -7.98 32.53
N VAL A 47 -1.46 -9.16 32.65
CA VAL A 47 -0.79 -9.85 31.55
C VAL A 47 -1.78 -10.25 30.46
N ALA A 48 -2.94 -10.80 30.81
CA ALA A 48 -3.97 -11.16 29.82
C ALA A 48 -4.48 -9.94 29.04
N ILE A 49 -4.69 -8.80 29.72
CA ILE A 49 -5.16 -7.56 29.07
C ILE A 49 -4.06 -6.96 28.18
N THR A 50 -2.82 -6.91 28.64
CA THR A 50 -1.71 -6.32 27.86
C THR A 50 -1.33 -7.18 26.66
N VAL A 51 -1.21 -8.50 26.83
CA VAL A 51 -0.93 -9.43 25.73
C VAL A 51 -2.11 -9.49 24.76
N GLY A 52 -3.34 -9.58 25.27
CA GLY A 52 -4.55 -9.58 24.43
C GLY A 52 -4.71 -8.30 23.61
N SER A 53 -4.45 -7.15 24.21
CA SER A 53 -4.45 -5.86 23.50
C SER A 53 -3.36 -5.79 22.42
N GLY A 54 -2.15 -6.28 22.71
CA GLY A 54 -1.06 -6.35 21.73
C GLY A 54 -1.41 -7.20 20.51
N VAL A 55 -1.98 -8.39 20.73
CA VAL A 55 -2.42 -9.29 19.63
C VAL A 55 -3.54 -8.65 18.82
N ALA A 56 -4.52 -8.02 19.47
CA ALA A 56 -5.62 -7.34 18.79
C ALA A 56 -5.12 -6.18 17.91
N LEU A 57 -4.18 -5.37 18.41
CA LEU A 57 -3.55 -4.30 17.64
C LEU A 57 -2.75 -4.83 16.45
N PHE A 58 -2.06 -5.97 16.61
CA PHE A 58 -1.33 -6.61 15.52
C PHE A 58 -2.27 -7.10 14.43
N MET A 59 -3.37 -7.78 14.79
CA MET A 59 -4.42 -8.16 13.83
C MET A 59 -5.04 -6.96 13.13
N LEU A 60 -5.35 -5.89 13.87
CA LEU A 60 -5.91 -4.67 13.29
C LEU A 60 -4.95 -4.01 12.31
N SER A 61 -3.64 -4.04 12.59
CA SER A 61 -2.61 -3.54 11.69
C SER A 61 -2.49 -4.34 10.40
N VAL A 62 -2.76 -5.65 10.43
CA VAL A 62 -2.81 -6.51 9.23
C VAL A 62 -4.10 -6.30 8.45
N LEU A 63 -5.22 -5.98 9.12
CA LEU A 63 -6.50 -5.71 8.45
C LEU A 63 -6.60 -4.31 7.83
N LEU A 64 -5.95 -3.30 8.41
CA LEU A 64 -6.04 -1.91 7.95
C LEU A 64 -5.74 -1.71 6.44
N PRO A 65 -4.67 -2.30 5.86
CA PRO A 65 -4.41 -2.21 4.42
C PRO A 65 -5.50 -2.79 3.52
N LYS A 66 -6.32 -3.71 4.06
CA LYS A 66 -7.39 -4.39 3.32
C LYS A 66 -8.67 -3.56 3.22
N TYR A 67 -8.94 -2.71 4.22
CA TYR A 67 -10.17 -1.89 4.29
C TYR A 67 -9.93 -0.41 3.98
N MET A 68 -8.68 0.05 4.05
CA MET A 68 -8.29 1.37 3.57
C MET A 68 -7.11 1.22 2.59
N PRO A 69 -7.39 1.01 1.29
CA PRO A 69 -6.33 1.10 0.29
C PRO A 69 -5.67 2.47 0.44
N TYR A 70 -4.34 2.45 0.52
CA TYR A 70 -3.51 3.63 0.65
C TYR A 70 -3.82 4.61 -0.49
N GLU A 71 -4.55 5.69 -0.18
CA GLU A 71 -4.54 6.90 -0.99
C GLU A 71 -3.33 7.74 -0.55
N PRO A 72 -2.40 8.05 -1.46
CA PRO A 72 -1.31 8.97 -1.14
C PRO A 72 -1.90 10.36 -0.87
N GLU A 73 -1.22 11.16 -0.04
CA GLU A 73 -1.53 12.57 0.05
C GLU A 73 -1.49 13.19 -1.35
N LYS A 74 -2.60 13.87 -1.70
CA LYS A 74 -2.68 14.72 -2.89
C LYS A 74 -1.75 15.91 -2.69
N GLY A 75 -0.47 15.70 -2.94
CA GLY A 75 0.51 16.77 -3.11
C GLY A 75 0.06 17.73 -4.21
N PRO A 76 0.59 18.97 -4.21
CA PRO A 76 0.14 20.04 -5.10
C PRO A 76 0.13 19.56 -6.54
N GLN A 77 -1.04 19.68 -7.18
CA GLN A 77 -1.34 19.42 -8.60
C GLN A 77 -0.13 18.93 -9.39
N LEU A 78 0.07 17.61 -9.35
CA LEU A 78 1.08 16.95 -10.17
C LEU A 78 0.78 17.28 -11.62
N ALA A 79 1.80 17.77 -12.32
CA ALA A 79 1.76 18.16 -13.72
C ALA A 79 0.97 17.15 -14.55
N GLN A 80 0.17 17.67 -15.48
CA GLN A 80 -0.71 16.89 -16.35
C GLN A 80 0.00 15.64 -16.91
N PRO A 81 -0.70 14.48 -16.97
CA PRO A 81 -0.13 13.23 -17.44
C PRO A 81 0.50 13.41 -18.82
N ALA A 82 1.80 13.14 -18.90
CA ALA A 82 2.62 13.43 -20.06
C ALA A 82 2.62 12.28 -21.08
N LEU A 83 1.49 11.63 -21.33
CA LEU A 83 1.36 10.79 -22.52
C LEU A 83 1.22 11.70 -23.75
N SER A 84 1.93 11.37 -24.83
CA SER A 84 1.64 12.02 -26.13
C SER A 84 0.17 11.76 -26.51
N GLY A 85 -0.48 12.71 -27.19
CA GLY A 85 -1.93 12.61 -27.49
C GLY A 85 -2.33 11.31 -28.19
N ASN A 86 -1.47 10.78 -29.06
CA ASN A 86 -1.70 9.50 -29.73
C ASN A 86 -1.66 8.32 -28.76
N LEU A 87 -0.70 8.31 -27.83
CA LEU A 87 -0.56 7.23 -26.86
C LEU A 87 -1.69 7.25 -25.82
N LYS A 88 -2.15 8.45 -25.46
CA LYS A 88 -3.33 8.61 -24.60
C LYS A 88 -4.58 8.05 -25.27
N TYR A 89 -4.79 8.37 -26.54
CA TYR A 89 -5.91 7.83 -27.31
C TYR A 89 -5.85 6.30 -27.44
N GLU A 90 -4.66 5.75 -27.70
CA GLU A 90 -4.45 4.30 -27.77
C GLU A 90 -4.75 3.62 -26.43
N LEU A 91 -4.27 4.20 -25.32
CA LEU A 91 -4.57 3.74 -23.97
C LEU A 91 -6.08 3.77 -23.69
N ASP A 92 -6.74 4.89 -23.95
CA ASP A 92 -8.18 5.06 -23.71
C ASP A 92 -9.01 4.06 -24.55
N SER A 93 -8.59 3.82 -25.80
CA SER A 93 -9.20 2.82 -26.69
C SER A 93 -9.04 1.40 -26.15
N ILE A 94 -7.84 1.02 -25.69
CA ILE A 94 -7.57 -0.30 -25.10
C ILE A 94 -8.37 -0.48 -23.81
N LEU A 95 -8.35 0.48 -22.89
CA LEU A 95 -9.10 0.42 -21.64
C LEU A 95 -10.62 0.31 -21.90
N ALA A 96 -11.15 1.08 -22.85
CA ALA A 96 -12.55 0.99 -23.26
C ALA A 96 -12.90 -0.37 -23.87
N SER A 97 -12.02 -0.91 -24.73
CA SER A 97 -12.20 -2.23 -25.36
C SER A 97 -12.22 -3.38 -24.36
N LEU A 98 -11.45 -3.25 -23.27
CA LEU A 98 -11.37 -4.23 -22.19
C LEU A 98 -12.47 -4.07 -21.14
N ASN A 99 -13.39 -3.11 -21.34
CA ASN A 99 -14.45 -2.72 -20.42
C ASN A 99 -13.92 -2.31 -19.03
N ILE A 100 -12.72 -1.73 -18.98
CA ILE A 100 -12.14 -1.17 -17.77
C ILE A 100 -12.78 0.20 -17.53
N LYS A 101 -13.69 0.26 -16.56
CA LYS A 101 -14.40 1.49 -16.16
C LYS A 101 -14.24 1.81 -14.67
N ASN A 102 -13.36 1.08 -13.98
CA ASN A 102 -13.16 1.23 -12.56
C ASN A 102 -12.37 2.51 -12.27
N ASP A 103 -13.04 3.50 -11.67
CA ASP A 103 -12.46 4.80 -11.30
C ASP A 103 -11.20 4.66 -10.43
N ILE A 104 -11.12 3.60 -9.61
CA ILE A 104 -9.95 3.34 -8.77
C ILE A 104 -8.74 2.95 -9.63
N LEU A 105 -8.94 2.13 -10.66
CA LEU A 105 -7.87 1.73 -11.57
C LEU A 105 -7.45 2.89 -12.48
N LEU A 106 -8.41 3.67 -12.98
CA LEU A 106 -8.12 4.85 -13.81
C LEU A 106 -7.28 5.88 -13.03
N ASN A 107 -7.65 6.17 -11.77
CA ASN A 107 -6.84 7.03 -10.89
C ASN A 107 -5.45 6.45 -10.62
N ALA A 108 -5.33 5.13 -10.49
CA ALA A 108 -4.03 4.48 -10.31
C ALA A 108 -3.14 4.59 -11.56
N ILE A 109 -3.74 4.53 -12.75
CA ILE A 109 -3.05 4.72 -14.03
C ILE A 109 -2.53 6.16 -14.17
N ASP A 110 -3.37 7.16 -13.88
CA ASP A 110 -2.94 8.57 -13.93
C ASP A 110 -1.80 8.83 -12.95
N ARG A 111 -1.91 8.29 -11.73
CA ARG A 111 -0.86 8.39 -10.72
C ARG A 111 0.43 7.69 -11.15
N PHE A 112 0.32 6.49 -11.71
CA PHE A 112 1.46 5.74 -12.22
C PHE A 112 2.24 6.58 -13.24
N GLN A 113 1.55 7.22 -14.20
CA GLN A 113 2.22 8.01 -15.23
C GLN A 113 3.06 9.13 -14.63
N VAL A 114 2.51 9.86 -13.66
CA VAL A 114 3.24 10.94 -12.99
C VAL A 114 4.45 10.41 -12.22
N GLU A 115 4.26 9.40 -11.37
CA GLU A 115 5.32 8.87 -10.51
C GLU A 115 6.42 8.18 -11.31
N TYR A 116 6.04 7.46 -12.37
CA TYR A 116 6.97 6.78 -13.26
C TYR A 116 7.83 7.79 -14.05
N GLN A 117 7.25 8.88 -14.55
CA GLN A 117 8.02 9.95 -15.21
C GLN A 117 8.96 10.64 -14.21
N ALA A 118 8.51 10.92 -12.99
CA ALA A 118 9.36 11.52 -11.96
C ALA A 118 10.53 10.61 -11.56
N ALA A 119 10.30 9.30 -11.45
CA ALA A 119 11.35 8.31 -11.18
C ALA A 119 12.32 8.16 -12.36
N SER A 120 11.79 8.16 -13.59
CA SER A 120 12.57 8.12 -14.84
C SER A 120 13.52 9.31 -14.97
N GLN A 121 13.03 10.53 -14.70
CA GLN A 121 13.87 11.75 -14.71
C GLN A 121 14.99 11.71 -13.66
N LYS A 122 14.76 11.03 -12.54
CA LYS A 122 15.76 10.83 -11.47
C LYS A 122 16.68 9.63 -11.72
N GLY A 123 16.41 8.82 -12.75
CA GLY A 123 17.13 7.57 -13.01
C GLY A 123 16.91 6.49 -11.94
N ASP A 124 15.85 6.59 -11.14
CA ASP A 124 15.56 5.66 -10.05
C ASP A 124 14.86 4.38 -10.57
N LYS A 125 15.70 3.44 -11.04
CA LYS A 125 15.24 2.16 -11.60
C LYS A 125 14.42 1.32 -10.62
N ASN A 126 14.79 1.32 -9.34
CA ASN A 126 14.09 0.53 -8.32
C ASN A 126 12.65 1.01 -8.15
N THR A 127 12.46 2.33 -8.09
CA THR A 127 11.12 2.91 -8.00
C THR A 127 10.33 2.66 -9.29
N MET A 128 10.96 2.78 -10.47
CA MET A 128 10.31 2.47 -11.75
C MET A 128 9.84 1.02 -11.83
N ASP A 129 10.67 0.06 -11.44
CA ASP A 129 10.34 -1.36 -11.46
C ASP A 129 9.21 -1.70 -10.48
N LEU A 130 9.24 -1.09 -9.29
CA LEU A 130 8.18 -1.26 -8.28
C LEU A 130 6.85 -0.69 -8.77
N LEU A 131 6.85 0.50 -9.35
CA LEU A 131 5.65 1.12 -9.93
C LEU A 131 5.10 0.27 -11.07
N ALA A 132 5.96 -0.25 -11.94
CA ALA A 132 5.56 -1.11 -13.05
C ALA A 132 4.93 -2.41 -12.55
N LEU A 133 5.48 -3.01 -11.50
CA LEU A 133 4.93 -4.19 -10.86
C LEU A 133 3.55 -3.93 -10.24
N GLU A 134 3.40 -2.81 -9.51
CA GLU A 134 2.13 -2.46 -8.85
C GLU A 134 1.02 -2.25 -9.88
N ILE A 135 1.27 -1.45 -10.92
CA ILE A 135 0.22 -1.16 -11.90
C ILE A 135 -0.14 -2.41 -12.72
N ALA A 136 0.84 -3.25 -13.07
CA ALA A 136 0.60 -4.52 -13.75
C ALA A 136 -0.28 -5.45 -12.90
N TYR A 137 -0.02 -5.55 -11.60
CA TYR A 137 -0.83 -6.35 -10.68
C TYR A 137 -2.27 -5.84 -10.58
N ARG A 138 -2.46 -4.52 -10.50
CA ARG A 138 -3.80 -3.90 -10.45
C ARG A 138 -4.60 -4.14 -11.74
N ILE A 139 -3.98 -3.95 -12.91
CA ILE A 139 -4.60 -4.22 -14.21
C ILE A 139 -4.99 -5.69 -14.33
N ARG A 140 -4.06 -6.61 -13.99
CA ARG A 140 -4.32 -8.06 -13.98
C ARG A 140 -5.53 -8.41 -13.13
N THR A 141 -5.56 -7.89 -11.90
CA THR A 141 -6.65 -8.15 -10.95
C THR A 141 -7.99 -7.65 -11.50
N GLU A 142 -8.02 -6.48 -12.11
CA GLU A 142 -9.24 -5.95 -12.72
C GLU A 142 -9.71 -6.80 -13.91
N LEU A 143 -8.78 -7.23 -14.77
CA LEU A 143 -9.11 -8.10 -15.90
C LEU A 143 -9.65 -9.47 -15.43
N GLN A 144 -9.09 -10.02 -14.36
CA GLN A 144 -9.61 -11.24 -13.72
C GLN A 144 -11.03 -11.03 -13.17
N ASN A 145 -11.29 -9.91 -12.50
CA ASN A 145 -12.61 -9.57 -11.96
C ASN A 145 -13.67 -9.41 -13.06
N LEU A 146 -13.27 -8.92 -14.24
CA LEU A 146 -14.13 -8.78 -15.42
C LEU A 146 -14.35 -10.11 -16.16
N GLY A 147 -13.73 -11.21 -15.71
CA GLY A 147 -13.90 -12.54 -16.30
C GLY A 147 -13.11 -12.78 -17.58
N HIS A 148 -12.05 -12.00 -17.84
CA HIS A 148 -11.16 -12.23 -18.98
C HIS A 148 -10.42 -13.57 -18.83
N ALA A 149 -10.15 -14.23 -19.96
CA ALA A 149 -9.43 -15.50 -19.96
C ALA A 149 -7.96 -15.30 -19.56
N GLU A 150 -7.45 -16.09 -18.61
CA GLU A 150 -6.06 -15.98 -18.11
C GLU A 150 -5.00 -15.99 -19.23
N SER A 151 -5.28 -16.70 -20.34
CA SER A 151 -4.42 -16.76 -21.51
C SER A 151 -4.27 -15.45 -22.29
N ARG A 152 -5.18 -14.48 -22.09
CA ARG A 152 -5.14 -13.14 -22.70
C ARG A 152 -4.72 -12.05 -21.72
N ILE A 153 -4.98 -12.25 -20.42
CA ILE A 153 -4.69 -11.26 -19.38
C ILE A 153 -3.24 -10.80 -19.42
N GLU A 154 -2.27 -11.73 -19.52
CA GLU A 154 -0.85 -11.35 -19.52
C GLU A 154 -0.49 -10.47 -20.74
N ARG A 155 -1.04 -10.80 -21.91
CA ARG A 155 -0.83 -10.04 -23.14
C ARG A 155 -1.43 -8.64 -23.05
N ASP A 156 -2.63 -8.54 -22.48
CA ASP A 156 -3.33 -7.26 -22.34
C ASP A 156 -2.65 -6.38 -21.29
N VAL A 157 -2.16 -6.98 -20.20
CA VAL A 157 -1.32 -6.31 -19.18
C VAL A 157 -0.03 -5.79 -19.79
N GLU A 158 0.70 -6.60 -20.55
CA GLU A 158 1.93 -6.19 -21.22
C GLU A 158 1.69 -5.06 -22.22
N GLY A 159 0.58 -5.11 -22.98
CA GLY A 159 0.20 -4.07 -23.93
C GLY A 159 -0.06 -2.73 -23.25
N ILE A 160 -0.88 -2.73 -22.19
CA ILE A 160 -1.16 -1.51 -21.40
C ILE A 160 0.12 -1.00 -20.75
N LEU A 161 0.90 -1.86 -20.11
CA LEU A 161 2.14 -1.49 -19.45
C LEU A 161 3.18 -0.93 -20.43
N GLY A 162 3.23 -1.47 -21.64
CA GLY A 162 4.10 -1.00 -22.72
C GLY A 162 3.81 0.44 -23.11
N ILE A 163 2.54 0.83 -23.17
CA ILE A 163 2.09 2.21 -23.42
C ILE A 163 2.43 3.10 -22.23
N LEU A 164 2.09 2.66 -21.02
CA LEU A 164 2.27 3.45 -19.80
C LEU A 164 3.75 3.78 -19.50
N LYS A 165 4.67 2.88 -19.85
CA LYS A 165 6.11 3.06 -19.62
C LYS A 165 6.78 3.99 -20.63
N GLN A 166 6.10 4.40 -21.72
CA GLN A 166 6.73 5.25 -22.72
C GLN A 166 6.95 6.67 -22.16
N PRO A 167 8.14 7.26 -22.40
CA PRO A 167 8.38 8.64 -22.03
C PRO A 167 7.48 9.57 -22.83
N ALA A 168 7.05 10.66 -22.19
CA ALA A 168 6.52 11.81 -22.89
C ALA A 168 7.54 12.27 -23.92
N LYS A 169 7.27 12.09 -25.23
CA LYS A 169 8.07 12.82 -26.22
C LYS A 169 7.76 14.30 -26.02
N PRO A 170 8.75 15.17 -25.81
CA PRO A 170 8.51 16.60 -25.93
C PRO A 170 7.97 16.84 -27.35
N GLY A 171 6.84 17.54 -27.43
CA GLY A 171 6.28 17.94 -28.71
C GLY A 171 7.38 18.62 -29.53
N ASP A 172 7.52 18.18 -30.78
CA ASP A 172 8.44 18.75 -31.75
C ASP A 172 7.97 20.19 -32.03
N GLY A 173 8.47 21.13 -31.24
CA GLY A 173 8.31 22.56 -31.47
C GLY A 173 9.23 22.96 -32.60
N LYS A 174 8.69 22.96 -33.83
CA LYS A 174 9.21 23.75 -34.94
C LYS A 174 8.40 25.04 -35.07
#